data_AF-A0A6G8U5X3-F1
#
_entry.id   AF-A0A6G8U5X3-F1
#
_cell.length_a   1.000
_cell.length_b   1.000
_cell.length_c   1.000
_cell.angle_alpha   90.00
_cell.angle_beta   90.00
_cell.angle_gamma   90.00
#
_symmetry.space_group_name_H-M   'P 1'
#
loop_
_entity.id
_entity.type
_entity.pdbx_description
1 polymer ?
#
loop_
_entity_poly.entity_id
_entity_poly.type
_entity_poly.pdbx_seq_one_letter_code
_entity_poly.pdbx_strand_id
1 'polypeptide(L)'
;MIDLDHEINRDVLVERIDALQDALQSIVQWSEAYPLDVFPEPDLKKARQLLEAGGVSLDSVSAHCMRHVITSVGEIARRALDE
;
A
#
# COMPACT_ATOMS: atom_id res chain seq x y z
N MET A 1 -41.07 -14.66 -12.84
CA MET A 1 -40.09 -15.45 -12.06
C MET A 1 -38.74 -15.02 -12.60
N ILE A 2 -38.18 -13.95 -12.03
CA ILE A 2 -36.80 -13.55 -12.36
C ILE A 2 -35.93 -14.66 -11.78
N ASP A 3 -35.05 -15.22 -12.61
CA ASP A 3 -34.23 -16.39 -12.29
C ASP A 3 -33.41 -16.14 -11.02
N LEU A 4 -33.62 -16.98 -10.01
CA LEU A 4 -32.84 -16.99 -8.76
C LEU A 4 -31.33 -17.08 -9.03
N ASP A 5 -30.95 -17.77 -10.12
CA ASP A 5 -29.57 -17.88 -10.59
C ASP A 5 -28.97 -16.53 -11.06
N HIS A 6 -29.79 -15.62 -11.59
CA HIS A 6 -29.35 -14.28 -11.96
C HIS A 6 -29.17 -13.35 -10.75
N GLU A 7 -29.98 -13.52 -9.70
CA GLU A 7 -29.80 -12.81 -8.43
C GLU A 7 -28.56 -13.30 -7.68
N ILE A 8 -28.35 -14.62 -7.58
CA ILE A 8 -27.14 -15.20 -6.97
C ILE A 8 -25.87 -14.72 -7.67
N ASN A 9 -25.88 -14.65 -9.01
CA ASN A 9 -24.72 -14.17 -9.77
C ASN A 9 -24.48 -12.66 -9.57
N ARG A 10 -25.53 -11.87 -9.37
CA ARG A 10 -25.38 -10.45 -9.03
C ARG A 10 -24.75 -10.27 -7.65
N ASP A 11 -25.23 -10.98 -6.64
CA ASP A 11 -24.77 -10.79 -5.27
C ASP A 11 -23.29 -11.16 -5.13
N VAL A 12 -22.85 -12.26 -5.76
CA VAL A 12 -21.43 -12.65 -5.80
C VAL A 12 -20.57 -11.58 -6.50
N LEU A 13 -21.06 -10.99 -7.58
CA LEU A 13 -20.33 -9.92 -8.28
C LEU A 13 -20.24 -8.65 -7.43
N VAL A 14 -21.30 -8.30 -6.69
CA VAL A 14 -21.30 -7.16 -5.77
C VAL A 14 -20.29 -7.39 -4.64
N GLU A 15 -20.31 -8.55 -3.99
CA GLU A 15 -19.34 -8.89 -2.94
C GLU A 15 -17.89 -8.82 -3.45
N ARG A 16 -17.64 -9.28 -4.69
CA ARG A 16 -16.30 -9.18 -5.29
C ARG A 16 -15.90 -7.72 -5.56
N ILE A 17 -16.83 -6.90 -6.05
CA ILE A 17 -16.56 -5.48 -6.29
C ILE A 17 -16.26 -4.77 -4.98
N ASP A 18 -17.04 -5.02 -3.93
CA ASP A 18 -16.86 -4.41 -2.61
C ASP A 18 -15.48 -4.78 -2.03
N ALA A 19 -15.08 -6.06 -2.10
CA ALA A 19 -13.76 -6.50 -1.64
C ALA A 19 -12.60 -5.80 -2.38
N LEU A 20 -12.73 -5.59 -3.68
CA LEU A 20 -11.73 -4.87 -4.49
C LEU A 20 -11.72 -3.38 -4.13
N GLN A 21 -12.89 -2.77 -3.93
CA GLN A 21 -13.00 -1.36 -3.53
C GLN A 21 -12.40 -1.11 -2.15
N ASP A 22 -12.66 -1.97 -1.18
CA ASP A 22 -12.09 -1.89 0.17
C ASP A 22 -10.55 -1.98 0.15
N ALA A 23 -10.01 -2.86 -0.70
CA ALA A 23 -8.57 -2.99 -0.88
C ALA A 23 -7.95 -1.74 -1.50
N LEU A 24 -8.58 -1.18 -2.55
CA LEU A 24 -8.13 0.08 -3.16
C LEU A 24 -8.20 1.23 -2.15
N GLN A 25 -9.28 1.31 -1.37
CA GLN A 25 -9.44 2.34 -0.35
C GLN A 25 -8.38 2.22 0.76
N SER A 26 -8.03 1.01 1.15
CA SER A 26 -6.95 0.75 2.11
C SER A 26 -5.58 1.19 1.58
N ILE A 27 -5.31 0.96 0.29
CA ILE A 27 -4.07 1.42 -0.38
C ILE A 27 -4.03 2.95 -0.42
N VAL A 28 -5.14 3.63 -0.75
CA VAL A 28 -5.24 5.09 -0.73
C VAL A 28 -4.92 5.64 0.67
N GLN A 29 -5.56 5.10 1.70
CA GLN A 29 -5.32 5.53 3.09
C GLN A 29 -3.84 5.39 3.49
N TRP A 30 -3.18 4.30 3.10
CA TRP A 30 -1.74 4.12 3.34
C TRP A 30 -0.88 5.13 2.58
N SER A 31 -1.25 5.45 1.33
CA SER A 31 -0.52 6.42 0.50
C SER A 31 -0.57 7.84 1.05
N GLU A 32 -1.61 8.16 1.83
CA GLU A 32 -1.85 9.48 2.42
C GLU A 32 -1.35 9.59 3.87
N ALA A 33 -0.81 8.50 4.44
CA ALA A 33 -0.43 8.43 5.86
C ALA A 33 0.73 9.35 6.26
N TYR A 34 1.52 9.86 5.30
CA TYR A 34 2.71 10.67 5.53
C TYR A 34 2.65 12.00 4.76
N PRO A 35 1.78 12.94 5.16
CA PRO A 35 1.64 14.20 4.45
C PRO A 35 2.83 15.14 4.73
N LEU A 36 3.22 15.96 3.74
CA LEU A 36 4.43 16.80 3.77
C LEU A 36 4.39 17.95 4.78
N ASP A 37 3.21 18.36 5.20
CA ASP A 37 3.02 19.39 6.23
C ASP A 37 3.33 18.87 7.64
N VAL A 38 3.18 17.56 7.86
CA VAL A 38 3.57 16.86 9.10
C VAL A 38 4.98 16.25 8.99
N PHE A 39 5.29 15.67 7.84
CA PHE A 39 6.56 15.00 7.53
C PHE A 39 7.27 15.71 6.38
N PRO A 40 7.93 16.85 6.64
CA PRO A 40 8.59 17.62 5.59
C PRO A 40 9.78 16.86 5.00
N GLU A 41 10.10 17.16 3.74
CA GLU A 41 11.24 16.59 3.04
C GLU A 41 12.56 16.89 3.77
N PRO A 42 13.39 15.86 4.07
CA PRO A 42 14.69 16.08 4.68
C PRO A 42 15.74 16.53 3.66
N ASP A 43 16.83 17.13 4.15
CA ASP A 43 18.05 17.29 3.35
C ASP A 43 18.74 15.92 3.19
N LEU A 44 18.48 15.25 2.06
CA LEU A 44 19.01 13.91 1.77
C LEU A 44 20.55 13.90 1.61
N LYS A 45 21.19 15.02 1.25
CA LYS A 45 22.65 15.09 1.16
C LYS A 45 23.25 15.05 2.56
N LYS A 46 22.69 15.85 3.48
CA LYS A 46 23.09 15.85 4.89
C LYS A 46 22.79 14.50 5.55
N ALA A 47 21.63 13.92 5.28
CA ALA A 47 21.26 12.60 5.80
C ALA A 47 22.25 11.52 5.36
N ARG A 48 22.65 11.50 4.07
CA ARG A 48 23.66 10.58 3.55
C ARG A 48 24.98 10.70 4.31
N GLN A 49 25.51 11.91 4.47
CA GLN A 49 26.78 12.15 5.17
C GLN A 49 26.75 11.66 6.63
N LEU A 50 25.65 11.91 7.33
CA LEU A 50 25.50 11.50 8.73
C LEU A 50 25.38 9.98 8.89
N LEU A 51 24.64 9.32 8.00
CA LEU A 51 24.52 7.87 7.99
C LEU A 51 25.85 7.20 7.66
N GLU A 52 26.58 7.71 6.66
CA GLU A 52 27.88 7.18 6.25
C GLU A 52 28.93 7.32 7.36
N ALA A 53 28.90 8.42 8.11
CA ALA A 53 29.74 8.59 9.30
C ALA A 53 29.47 7.52 10.39
N GLY A 54 28.25 6.96 10.40
CA GLY A 54 27.84 5.84 11.26
C GLY A 54 28.02 4.45 10.64
N GLY A 55 28.58 4.35 9.42
CA GLY A 55 28.77 3.06 8.73
C GLY A 55 27.51 2.48 8.08
N VAL A 56 26.46 3.28 7.88
CA VAL A 56 25.20 2.88 7.23
C VAL A 56 25.03 3.67 5.93
N SER A 57 24.57 3.04 4.85
CA SER A 57 24.24 3.77 3.62
C SER A 57 22.79 4.25 3.61
N LEU A 58 22.55 5.44 3.06
CA LEU A 58 21.20 5.92 2.80
C LEU A 58 20.42 4.95 1.89
N ASP A 59 21.12 4.27 0.98
CA ASP A 59 20.54 3.34 0.03
C ASP A 59 20.02 2.06 0.73
N SER A 60 20.72 1.55 1.76
CA SER A 60 20.26 0.37 2.51
C SER A 60 19.04 0.69 3.36
N VAL A 61 19.02 1.87 4.00
CA VAL A 61 17.85 2.38 4.74
C VAL A 61 16.66 2.55 3.81
N SER A 62 16.87 3.22 2.66
CA SER A 62 15.84 3.43 1.64
C SER A 62 15.27 2.09 1.15
N ALA A 63 16.13 1.13 0.81
CA ALA A 63 15.70 -0.18 0.33
C ALA A 63 14.94 -0.97 1.41
N HIS A 64 15.35 -0.89 2.68
CA HIS A 64 14.63 -1.50 3.80
C HIS A 64 13.22 -0.91 3.95
N CYS A 65 13.10 0.42 4.00
CA CYS A 65 11.83 1.12 4.12
C CYS A 65 10.91 0.82 2.92
N MET A 66 11.42 0.95 1.69
CA MET A 66 10.62 0.73 0.49
C MET A 66 10.15 -0.71 0.36
N ARG A 67 10.99 -1.70 0.72
CA ARG A 67 10.57 -3.11 0.74
C ARG A 67 9.39 -3.33 1.68
N HIS A 68 9.43 -2.76 2.88
CA HIS A 68 8.34 -2.89 3.82
C HIS A 68 7.03 -2.30 3.26
N VAL A 69 7.10 -1.07 2.72
CA VAL A 69 5.93 -0.39 2.13
C VAL A 69 5.34 -1.19 0.97
N ILE A 70 6.15 -1.57 -0.02
CA ILE A 70 5.65 -2.27 -1.21
C ILE A 70 5.20 -3.70 -0.90
N THR A 71 5.79 -4.35 0.10
CA THR A 71 5.31 -5.65 0.59
C THR A 71 3.90 -5.53 1.15
N SER A 72 3.64 -4.57 2.03
CA SER A 72 2.30 -4.37 2.63
C SER A 72 1.25 -3.97 1.59
N VAL A 73 1.58 -3.10 0.63
CA VAL A 73 0.68 -2.78 -0.49
C VAL A 73 0.35 -4.04 -1.30
N GLY A 74 1.36 -4.86 -1.59
CA GLY A 74 1.17 -6.13 -2.29
C GLY A 74 0.33 -7.14 -1.51
N GLU A 75 0.41 -7.16 -0.18
CA GLU A 75 -0.41 -8.02 0.68
C GLU A 75 -1.90 -7.63 0.64
N ILE A 76 -2.20 -6.32 0.62
CA ILE A 76 -3.58 -5.82 0.46
C ILE A 76 -4.13 -6.27 -0.90
N ALA A 77 -3.36 -6.05 -1.97
CA ALA A 77 -3.78 -6.41 -3.33
C ALA A 77 -3.99 -7.92 -3.49
N ARG A 78 -3.03 -8.75 -3.06
CA ARG A 78 -3.12 -10.22 -3.13
C ARG A 78 -4.34 -10.77 -2.40
N ARG A 79 -4.60 -10.28 -1.18
CA ARG A 79 -5.79 -10.66 -0.41
C ARG A 79 -7.10 -10.36 -1.14
N ALA A 80 -7.15 -9.25 -1.87
CA ALA A 80 -8.34 -8.86 -2.62
C ALA A 80 -8.46 -9.57 -3.97
N LEU A 81 -7.35 -10.06 -4.52
CA LEU A 81 -7.30 -10.81 -5.77
C LEU A 81 -7.52 -12.31 -5.59
N ASP A 82 -7.49 -12.82 -4.35
CA ASP A 82 -7.43 -14.25 -4.00
C ASP A 82 -6.16 -14.94 -4.54
N GLU A 83 -5.02 -14.23 -4.51
CA GLU A 83 -3.68 -14.71 -4.87
C GLU A 83 -2.79 -14.91 -3.64
#